data_AF-A0A1B4XH10-F1
#
_entry.id   AF-A0A1B4XH10-F1
#
_cell.length_a   1.000
_cell.length_b   1.000
_cell.length_c   1.000
_cell.angle_alpha   90.00
_cell.angle_beta   90.00
_cell.angle_gamma   90.00
#
_symmetry.space_group_name_H-M   'P 1'
#
loop_
_entity.id
_entity.type
_entity.pdbx_description
1 polymer ?
#
loop_
_entity_poly.entity_id
_entity_poly.type
_entity_poly.pdbx_seq_one_letter_code
_entity_poly.pdbx_strand_id
1 'polypeptide(L)'
;MSLSPIRDKTGAIVGTATIARDITERRRIENRLHQLAFHDVLTGLPNRFLFRERVCQAFAQARRHDFQVALLFIDLDRFKQINDSLGHQIGDRLLQVTASRLRRCLREGDVIARLGGDEFVVGLTALTDSSDATLIAGKILETLREPFLVGSHELNISASIGIGIYPADGQDMETLMQAADTAMYQAKKQGRGNCQLASALGAMTPSSESSPCHDCQSRGGGKACEDFHVAAPLSRMDPDRDSFAGEREFNDGNQPIPGNMP
;
A
#
# COMPACT_ATOMS: atom_id res chain seq x y z
N MET A 1 43.39 5.01 3.66
CA MET A 1 44.52 5.91 3.40
C MET A 1 45.75 5.24 3.98
N SER A 2 46.85 5.16 3.23
CA SER A 2 48.13 4.67 3.73
C SER A 2 49.14 5.79 3.68
N LEU A 3 49.98 5.89 4.71
CA LEU A 3 51.01 6.91 4.84
C LEU A 3 52.34 6.21 5.13
N SER A 4 53.36 6.51 4.34
CA SER A 4 54.70 5.94 4.48
C SER A 4 55.75 7.05 4.49
N PRO A 5 56.74 7.01 5.41
CA PRO A 5 57.78 8.02 5.49
C PRO A 5 58.77 7.85 4.34
N ILE A 6 59.15 8.97 3.72
CA ILE A 6 60.23 9.03 2.74
C ILE A 6 61.50 9.43 3.51
N ARG A 7 62.55 8.60 3.40
CA ARG A 7 63.83 8.80 4.10
C ARG A 7 64.94 9.12 3.11
N ASP A 8 65.89 9.95 3.51
CA ASP A 8 67.10 10.21 2.74
C ASP A 8 68.21 9.17 2.99
N LYS A 9 69.39 9.36 2.38
CA LYS A 9 70.55 8.46 2.52
C LYS A 9 71.12 8.40 3.94
N THR A 10 70.79 9.37 4.81
CA THR A 10 71.20 9.42 6.21
C THR A 10 70.17 8.77 7.15
N GLY A 11 69.02 8.36 6.61
CA GLY A 11 67.91 7.78 7.37
C GLY A 11 66.94 8.81 7.93
N ALA A 12 67.19 10.11 7.72
CA ALA A 12 66.32 11.19 8.16
C ALA A 12 65.02 11.22 7.34
N ILE A 13 63.89 11.50 7.99
CA ILE A 13 62.58 11.61 7.31
C ILE A 13 62.54 12.96 6.60
N VAL A 14 62.41 12.94 5.29
CA VAL A 14 62.41 14.13 4.42
C VAL A 14 61.05 14.38 3.76
N GLY A 15 60.09 13.48 3.97
CA GLY A 15 58.73 13.67 3.49
C GLY A 15 57.81 12.49 3.81
N THR A 16 56.59 12.56 3.32
CA THR A 16 55.58 11.52 3.48
C THR A 16 54.93 11.21 2.14
N ALA A 17 54.95 9.94 1.73
CA ALA A 17 54.14 9.46 0.64
C ALA A 17 52.75 9.09 1.18
N THR A 18 51.71 9.51 0.46
CA THR A 18 50.33 9.19 0.81
C THR A 18 49.64 8.51 -0.38
N ILE A 19 48.96 7.41 -0.12
CA ILE A 19 48.06 6.78 -1.09
C ILE A 19 46.64 6.86 -0.52
N ALA A 20 45.79 7.59 -1.23
CA ALA A 20 44.35 7.67 -0.99
C ALA A 20 43.63 7.04 -2.18
N ARG A 21 42.70 6.13 -1.90
CA ARG A 21 41.80 5.56 -2.92
C ARG A 21 40.53 6.39 -2.91
N ASP A 22 40.20 7.00 -4.05
CA ASP A 22 38.89 7.60 -4.23
C ASP A 22 37.84 6.47 -4.28
N ILE A 23 36.93 6.48 -3.31
CA ILE A 23 35.80 5.53 -3.22
C ILE A 23 34.46 6.23 -3.46
N THR A 24 34.48 7.48 -3.92
CA THR A 24 33.30 8.32 -4.07
C THR A 24 32.31 7.71 -5.05
N GLU A 25 32.78 7.32 -6.24
CA GLU A 25 31.94 6.72 -7.27
C GLU A 25 31.36 5.37 -6.82
N ARG A 26 32.19 4.52 -6.23
CA ARG A 26 31.76 3.24 -5.66
C ARG A 26 30.65 3.43 -4.61
N ARG A 27 30.83 4.35 -3.65
CA ARG A 27 29.82 4.64 -2.62
C ARG A 27 28.53 5.21 -3.21
N ARG A 28 28.62 6.05 -4.26
CA ARG A 28 27.44 6.56 -4.96
C ARG A 28 26.65 5.44 -5.63
N ILE A 29 27.34 4.51 -6.30
CA ILE A 29 26.72 3.34 -6.94
C ILE A 29 26.08 2.44 -5.88
N GLU A 30 26.80 2.10 -4.81
CA GLU A 30 26.28 1.28 -3.70
C GLU A 30 25.02 1.91 -3.07
N ASN A 31 25.04 3.22 -2.78
CA ASN A 31 23.88 3.92 -2.25
C ASN A 31 22.70 3.94 -3.24
N ARG A 32 22.97 4.11 -4.54
CA ARG A 32 21.93 4.10 -5.56
C ARG A 32 21.30 2.72 -5.70
N LEU A 33 22.10 1.66 -5.70
CA LEU A 33 21.62 0.28 -5.70
C LEU A 33 20.75 -0.01 -4.47
N HIS A 34 21.19 0.45 -3.30
CA HIS A 34 20.41 0.32 -2.06
C HIS A 34 19.06 1.05 -2.16
N GLN A 35 19.04 2.28 -2.68
CA GLN A 35 17.78 3.00 -2.91
C GLN A 35 16.85 2.24 -3.85
N LEU A 36 17.35 1.74 -4.97
CA LEU A 36 16.55 0.99 -5.95
C LEU A 36 16.02 -0.34 -5.38
N ALA A 37 16.79 -0.99 -4.51
CA ALA A 37 16.40 -2.26 -3.90
C ALA A 37 15.27 -2.11 -2.86
N PHE A 38 15.21 -0.98 -2.15
CA PHE A 38 14.37 -0.83 -0.96
C PHE A 38 13.35 0.32 -1.00
N HIS A 39 13.44 1.22 -1.97
CA HIS A 39 12.60 2.41 -2.04
C HIS A 39 11.91 2.55 -3.40
N ASP A 40 10.70 3.10 -3.38
CA ASP A 40 10.01 3.59 -4.57
C ASP A 40 10.74 4.82 -5.13
N VAL A 41 11.06 4.80 -6.41
CA VAL A 41 11.90 5.82 -7.05
C VAL A 41 11.18 7.17 -7.14
N LEU A 42 9.85 7.15 -7.29
CA LEU A 42 9.06 8.37 -7.46
C LEU A 42 8.85 9.13 -6.14
N THR A 43 8.50 8.41 -5.08
CA THR A 43 8.12 9.00 -3.79
C THR A 43 9.23 8.96 -2.74
N GLY A 44 10.24 8.11 -2.93
CA GLY A 44 11.30 7.84 -1.94
C GLY A 44 10.84 7.03 -0.72
N LEU A 45 9.56 6.65 -0.66
CA LEU A 45 9.03 5.79 0.39
C LEU A 45 9.64 4.37 0.27
N PRO A 46 9.68 3.60 1.36
CA PRO A 46 9.88 2.16 1.29
C PRO A 46 9.04 1.51 0.19
N ASN A 47 9.62 0.53 -0.50
CA ASN A 47 8.88 -0.33 -1.41
C ASN A 47 8.24 -1.51 -0.66
N ARG A 48 7.51 -2.36 -1.38
CA ARG A 48 6.86 -3.56 -0.83
C ARG A 48 7.81 -4.45 -0.01
N PHE A 49 9.05 -4.62 -0.47
CA PHE A 49 10.03 -5.47 0.21
C PHE A 49 10.41 -4.89 1.57
N LEU A 50 10.85 -3.62 1.61
CA LEU A 50 11.25 -2.98 2.87
C LEU A 50 10.07 -2.81 3.84
N PHE A 51 8.85 -2.58 3.32
CA PHE A 51 7.64 -2.55 4.12
C PHE A 51 7.42 -3.87 4.86
N ARG A 52 7.42 -4.99 4.13
CA ARG A 52 7.23 -6.32 4.71
C ARG A 52 8.26 -6.62 5.80
N GLU A 53 9.54 -6.36 5.54
CA GLU A 53 10.60 -6.59 6.52
C GLU A 53 10.34 -5.84 7.82
N ARG A 54 9.97 -4.56 7.75
CA ARG A 54 9.71 -3.73 8.94
C ARG A 54 8.44 -4.14 9.68
N VAL A 55 7.36 -4.48 8.97
CA VAL A 55 6.11 -4.90 9.60
C VAL A 55 6.24 -6.29 10.24
N CYS A 56 6.95 -7.22 9.61
CA CYS A 56 7.25 -8.53 10.20
C CYS A 56 8.05 -8.40 11.51
N GLN A 57 8.99 -7.44 11.57
CA GLN A 57 9.68 -7.10 12.82
C GLN A 57 8.70 -6.56 13.88
N ALA A 58 7.75 -5.71 13.49
CA ALA A 58 6.72 -5.21 14.39
C ALA A 58 5.81 -6.33 14.91
N PHE A 59 5.41 -7.31 14.09
CA PHE A 59 4.65 -8.48 14.56
C PHE A 59 5.42 -9.29 15.60
N ALA A 60 6.73 -9.48 15.42
CA ALA A 60 7.55 -10.17 16.40
C ALA A 60 7.63 -9.43 17.75
N GLN A 61 7.64 -8.09 17.72
CA GLN A 61 7.57 -7.27 18.94
C GLN A 61 6.18 -7.34 19.58
N ALA A 62 5.12 -7.20 18.78
CA ALA A 62 3.74 -7.28 19.20
C ALA A 62 3.43 -8.57 19.96
N ARG A 63 3.87 -9.73 19.43
CA ARG A 63 3.72 -11.03 20.13
C ARG A 63 4.37 -11.10 21.50
N ARG A 64 5.48 -10.37 21.71
CA ARG A 64 6.20 -10.39 23.00
C ARG A 64 5.62 -9.44 24.03
N HIS A 65 4.96 -8.38 23.58
CA HIS A 65 4.48 -7.30 24.43
C HIS A 65 2.96 -7.18 24.49
N ASP A 66 2.24 -8.10 23.86
CA ASP A 66 0.77 -8.13 23.76
C ASP A 66 0.19 -6.82 23.19
N PHE A 67 0.87 -6.28 22.17
CA PHE A 67 0.39 -5.12 21.41
C PHE A 67 -0.27 -5.55 20.11
N GLN A 68 -1.08 -4.66 19.55
CA GLN A 68 -1.63 -4.81 18.22
C GLN A 68 -0.77 -4.08 17.18
N VAL A 69 -0.87 -4.51 15.94
CA VAL A 69 -0.33 -3.81 14.77
C VAL A 69 -1.47 -3.64 13.78
N ALA A 70 -1.71 -2.44 13.29
CA ALA A 70 -2.69 -2.22 12.23
C ALA A 70 -2.01 -2.03 10.89
N LEU A 71 -2.59 -2.61 9.85
CA LEU A 71 -2.21 -2.40 8.46
C LEU A 71 -3.31 -1.62 7.76
N LEU A 72 -2.97 -0.43 7.27
CA LEU A 72 -3.85 0.42 6.49
C LEU A 72 -3.46 0.26 5.01
N PHE A 73 -4.41 -0.18 4.20
CA PHE A 73 -4.30 -0.18 2.74
C PHE A 73 -5.03 1.05 2.20
N ILE A 74 -4.35 1.89 1.44
CA ILE A 74 -4.81 3.21 1.02
C ILE A 74 -4.73 3.30 -0.51
N ASP A 75 -5.84 3.66 -1.14
CA ASP A 75 -5.94 3.89 -2.58
C ASP A 75 -6.50 5.29 -2.85
N LEU A 76 -5.87 6.03 -3.78
CA LEU A 76 -6.33 7.36 -4.14
C LEU A 76 -7.50 7.28 -5.10
N ASP A 77 -8.65 7.79 -4.67
CA ASP A 77 -9.87 7.66 -5.44
C ASP A 77 -9.76 8.41 -6.78
N ARG A 78 -10.09 7.71 -7.87
CA ARG A 78 -10.12 8.25 -9.24
C ARG A 78 -8.76 8.75 -9.74
N PHE A 79 -7.63 8.29 -9.19
CA PHE A 79 -6.30 8.69 -9.65
C PHE A 79 -6.09 8.48 -11.15
N LYS A 80 -6.59 7.38 -11.71
CA LYS A 80 -6.54 7.14 -13.16
C LYS A 80 -7.20 8.26 -13.98
N GLN A 81 -8.35 8.80 -13.53
CA GLN A 81 -9.03 9.90 -14.23
C GLN A 81 -8.18 11.18 -14.26
N ILE A 82 -7.37 11.41 -13.22
CA ILE A 82 -6.43 12.54 -13.16
C ILE A 82 -5.32 12.34 -14.18
N ASN A 83 -4.73 11.14 -14.25
CA ASN A 83 -3.72 10.83 -15.26
C ASN A 83 -4.26 10.98 -16.69
N ASP A 84 -5.46 10.45 -16.93
CA ASP A 84 -6.08 10.48 -18.24
C ASP A 84 -6.44 11.93 -18.66
N SER A 85 -6.79 12.80 -17.71
CA SER A 85 -7.24 14.18 -17.99
C SER A 85 -6.12 15.22 -17.96
N LEU A 86 -5.14 15.08 -17.08
CA LEU A 86 -4.10 16.08 -16.79
C LEU A 86 -2.67 15.56 -17.08
N GLY A 87 -2.55 14.30 -17.48
CA GLY A 87 -1.28 13.67 -17.83
C GLY A 87 -0.52 13.09 -16.63
N HIS A 88 0.35 12.12 -16.93
CA HIS A 88 1.12 11.38 -15.92
C HIS A 88 2.03 12.26 -15.06
N GLN A 89 2.55 13.38 -15.58
CA GLN A 89 3.40 14.28 -14.80
C GLN A 89 2.65 14.91 -13.60
N ILE A 90 1.37 15.24 -13.78
CA ILE A 90 0.51 15.76 -12.71
C ILE A 90 0.20 14.66 -11.70
N GLY A 91 -0.09 13.44 -12.18
CA GLY A 91 -0.29 12.29 -11.29
C GLY A 91 0.95 11.94 -10.48
N ASP A 92 2.12 11.95 -11.10
CA ASP A 92 3.40 11.69 -10.42
C ASP A 92 3.65 12.71 -9.31
N ARG A 93 3.37 13.98 -9.58
CA ARG A 93 3.51 15.03 -8.56
C ARG A 93 2.47 14.90 -7.45
N LEU A 94 1.24 14.52 -7.79
CA LEU A 94 0.20 14.21 -6.81
C LEU A 94 0.65 13.09 -5.86
N LEU A 95 1.21 12.00 -6.39
CA LEU A 95 1.74 10.89 -5.59
C LEU A 95 2.88 11.32 -4.65
N GLN A 96 3.77 12.20 -5.11
CA GLN A 96 4.82 12.77 -4.27
C GLN A 96 4.27 13.62 -3.12
N VAL A 97 3.26 14.44 -3.38
CA VAL A 97 2.61 15.26 -2.34
C VAL A 97 1.84 14.38 -1.36
N THR A 98 1.12 13.36 -1.85
CA THR A 98 0.45 12.34 -1.02
C THR A 98 1.44 11.66 -0.09
N ALA A 99 2.58 11.19 -0.60
CA ALA A 99 3.62 10.56 0.21
C ALA A 99 4.12 11.47 1.33
N SER A 100 4.33 12.76 1.03
CA SER A 100 4.74 13.78 2.01
C SER A 100 3.68 14.01 3.09
N ARG A 101 2.40 14.13 2.69
CA ARG A 101 1.27 14.29 3.62
C ARG A 101 1.11 13.10 4.53
N LEU A 102 1.10 11.89 3.97
CA LEU A 102 0.99 10.65 4.75
C LEU A 102 2.14 10.54 5.77
N ARG A 103 3.38 10.82 5.36
CA ARG A 103 4.54 10.78 6.27
C ARG A 103 4.40 11.74 7.46
N ARG A 104 3.75 12.89 7.28
CA ARG A 104 3.49 13.87 8.36
C ARG A 104 2.37 13.43 9.30
N CYS A 105 1.49 12.53 8.89
CA CYS A 105 0.43 12.00 9.74
C CYS A 105 0.96 10.99 10.77
N LEU A 106 2.09 10.36 10.47
CA LEU A 106 2.62 9.18 11.14
C LEU A 106 3.76 9.52 12.10
N ARG A 107 3.92 8.71 13.14
CA ARG A 107 5.07 8.80 14.07
C ARG A 107 6.27 8.02 13.51
N GLU A 108 7.44 8.24 14.10
CA GLU A 108 8.70 7.60 13.67
C GLU A 108 8.67 6.06 13.71
N GLY A 109 7.90 5.48 14.65
CA GLY A 109 7.74 4.04 14.78
C GLY A 109 6.77 3.40 13.79
N ASP A 110 5.99 4.20 13.05
CA ASP A 110 5.09 3.70 12.02
C ASP A 110 5.85 3.53 10.70
N VAL A 111 5.38 2.61 9.87
CA VAL A 111 5.98 2.32 8.57
C VAL A 111 5.02 2.75 7.48
N ILE A 112 5.53 3.45 6.47
CA ILE A 112 4.76 3.79 5.26
C ILE A 112 5.49 3.25 4.04
N ALA A 113 4.77 2.80 3.03
CA ALA A 113 5.31 2.37 1.75
C ALA A 113 4.36 2.68 0.60
N ARG A 114 4.92 2.70 -0.61
CA ARG A 114 4.14 2.68 -1.85
C ARG A 114 4.35 1.35 -2.53
N LEU A 115 3.27 0.67 -2.90
CA LEU A 115 3.33 -0.65 -3.52
C LEU A 115 3.42 -0.57 -5.04
N GLY A 116 2.86 0.48 -5.62
CA GLY A 116 2.79 0.73 -7.05
C GLY A 116 1.57 1.59 -7.35
N GLY A 117 1.51 2.21 -8.54
CA GLY A 117 0.35 3.03 -8.95
C GLY A 117 -0.01 4.09 -7.90
N ASP A 118 -1.25 4.07 -7.45
CA ASP A 118 -1.85 4.91 -6.41
C ASP A 118 -2.03 4.21 -5.05
N GLU A 119 -1.42 3.04 -4.88
CA GLU A 119 -1.54 2.21 -3.69
C GLU A 119 -0.43 2.51 -2.68
N PHE A 120 -0.86 2.93 -1.48
CA PHE A 120 -0.01 3.14 -0.32
C PHE A 120 -0.41 2.18 0.79
N VAL A 121 0.56 1.81 1.61
CA VAL A 121 0.31 1.03 2.81
C VAL A 121 1.01 1.63 4.01
N VAL A 122 0.35 1.53 5.15
CA VAL A 122 0.86 2.00 6.43
C VAL A 122 0.76 0.88 7.46
N GLY A 123 1.84 0.63 8.19
CA GLY A 123 1.89 -0.24 9.35
C GLY A 123 1.98 0.61 10.62
N LEU A 124 0.91 0.64 11.40
CA LEU A 124 0.84 1.28 12.71
C LEU A 124 1.27 0.27 13.76
N THR A 125 2.38 0.54 14.44
CA THR A 125 3.00 -0.40 15.38
C THR A 125 2.58 -0.09 16.81
N ALA A 126 2.75 -1.02 17.76
CA ALA A 126 2.54 -0.78 19.20
C ALA A 126 1.19 -0.08 19.53
N LEU A 127 0.10 -0.61 18.99
CA LEU A 127 -1.25 -0.15 19.30
C LEU A 127 -1.79 -0.88 20.53
N THR A 128 -2.55 -0.14 21.35
CA THR A 128 -3.26 -0.69 22.51
C THR A 128 -4.69 -1.11 22.18
N ASP A 129 -5.33 -0.41 21.24
CA ASP A 129 -6.71 -0.68 20.82
C ASP A 129 -6.88 -0.45 19.30
N SER A 130 -7.82 -1.17 18.67
CA SER A 130 -8.10 -1.03 17.24
C SER A 130 -8.74 0.32 16.86
N SER A 131 -9.37 1.01 17.82
CA SER A 131 -9.88 2.37 17.66
C SER A 131 -8.76 3.39 17.39
N ASP A 132 -7.54 3.15 17.88
CA ASP A 132 -6.37 3.98 17.57
C ASP A 132 -6.09 3.98 16.06
N ALA A 133 -6.21 2.82 15.42
CA ALA A 133 -6.02 2.67 13.98
C ALA A 133 -7.08 3.44 13.18
N THR A 134 -8.34 3.37 13.61
CA THR A 134 -9.45 4.10 13.00
C THR A 134 -9.26 5.61 13.14
N LEU A 135 -8.80 6.08 14.30
CA LEU A 135 -8.51 7.50 14.53
C LEU A 135 -7.41 8.02 13.60
N ILE A 136 -6.32 7.26 13.45
CA ILE A 136 -5.21 7.62 12.55
C ILE A 136 -5.65 7.57 11.08
N ALA A 137 -6.46 6.57 10.70
CA ALA A 137 -7.05 6.52 9.36
C ALA A 137 -7.94 7.74 9.07
N GLY A 138 -8.76 8.17 10.04
CA GLY A 138 -9.55 9.40 9.94
C GLY A 138 -8.68 10.64 9.75
N LYS A 139 -7.60 10.78 10.53
CA LYS A 139 -6.63 11.87 10.37
C LYS A 139 -5.99 11.87 8.97
N ILE A 140 -5.66 10.69 8.45
CA ILE A 140 -5.13 10.55 7.09
C ILE A 140 -6.16 11.01 6.06
N LEU A 141 -7.42 10.57 6.16
CA LEU A 141 -8.49 10.98 5.25
C LEU A 141 -8.67 12.49 5.24
N GLU A 142 -8.74 13.14 6.40
CA GLU A 142 -8.85 14.59 6.51
C GLU A 142 -7.66 15.31 5.86
N THR A 143 -6.44 14.82 6.11
CA THR A 143 -5.22 15.40 5.51
C THR A 143 -5.21 15.24 3.98
N LEU A 144 -5.74 14.13 3.46
CA LEU A 144 -5.85 13.89 2.02
C LEU A 144 -7.05 14.61 1.39
N ARG A 145 -8.01 15.11 2.16
CA ARG A 145 -9.12 15.96 1.66
C ARG A 145 -8.68 17.39 1.41
N GLU A 146 -7.59 17.85 2.02
CA GLU A 146 -7.05 19.18 1.75
C GLU A 146 -6.69 19.34 0.26
N PRO A 147 -6.91 20.50 -0.38
CA PRO A 147 -6.58 20.70 -1.79
C PRO A 147 -5.11 20.45 -2.10
N PHE A 148 -4.81 19.73 -3.18
CA PHE A 148 -3.45 19.50 -3.66
C PHE A 148 -3.07 20.56 -4.69
N LEU A 149 -2.06 21.37 -4.38
CA LEU A 149 -1.47 22.31 -5.32
C LEU A 149 -0.37 21.61 -6.12
N VAL A 150 -0.67 21.29 -7.38
CA VAL A 150 0.21 20.56 -8.30
C VAL A 150 0.41 21.39 -9.56
N GLY A 151 1.55 22.10 -9.64
CA GLY A 151 1.80 23.05 -10.71
C GLY A 151 0.81 24.22 -10.65
N SER A 152 0.04 24.42 -11.71
CA SER A 152 -1.04 25.41 -11.80
C SER A 152 -2.42 24.85 -11.43
N HIS A 153 -2.51 23.58 -11.03
CA HIS A 153 -3.78 22.92 -10.73
C HIS A 153 -4.00 22.80 -9.22
N GLU A 154 -5.25 23.03 -8.81
CA GLU A 154 -5.76 22.70 -7.49
C GLU A 154 -6.65 21.46 -7.64
N LEU A 155 -6.24 20.34 -7.03
CA LEU A 155 -6.92 19.05 -7.14
C LEU A 155 -7.54 18.68 -5.79
N ASN A 156 -8.82 18.33 -5.81
CA ASN A 156 -9.51 17.75 -4.67
C ASN A 156 -9.70 16.27 -4.92
N ILE A 157 -8.98 15.45 -4.18
CA ILE A 157 -9.08 13.99 -4.25
C ILE A 157 -9.49 13.45 -2.89
N SER A 158 -10.02 12.24 -2.87
CA SER A 158 -10.21 11.48 -1.65
C SER A 158 -9.39 10.20 -1.70
N ALA A 159 -9.36 9.46 -0.59
CA ALA A 159 -8.79 8.13 -0.55
C ALA A 159 -9.79 7.16 0.07
N SER A 160 -9.70 5.90 -0.34
CA SER A 160 -10.39 4.80 0.31
C SER A 160 -9.37 4.01 1.14
N ILE A 161 -9.70 3.77 2.42
CA ILE A 161 -8.79 3.10 3.35
C ILE A 161 -9.42 1.81 3.88
N GLY A 162 -8.65 0.73 3.89
CA GLY A 162 -9.00 -0.51 4.58
C GLY A 162 -8.02 -0.79 5.71
N ILE A 163 -8.52 -1.29 6.83
CA ILE A 163 -7.74 -1.47 8.05
C ILE A 163 -7.81 -2.95 8.45
N GLY A 164 -6.67 -3.64 8.51
CA GLY A 164 -6.56 -4.96 9.14
C GLY A 164 -5.81 -4.88 10.47
N ILE A 165 -6.25 -5.61 11.48
CA ILE A 165 -5.67 -5.61 12.82
C ILE A 165 -4.97 -6.95 13.11
N TYR A 166 -3.66 -6.92 13.35
CA TYR A 166 -2.92 -8.06 13.90
C TYR A 166 -3.11 -8.13 15.41
N PRO A 167 -3.39 -9.32 15.99
CA PRO A 167 -3.55 -10.61 15.33
C PRO A 167 -4.99 -10.98 14.92
N ALA A 168 -5.98 -10.11 15.15
CA ALA A 168 -7.41 -10.42 15.00
C ALA A 168 -7.84 -10.80 13.57
N ASP A 169 -7.31 -10.11 12.57
CA ASP A 169 -7.65 -10.26 11.14
C ASP A 169 -6.60 -11.05 10.35
N GLY A 170 -5.57 -11.56 11.03
CA GLY A 170 -4.49 -12.33 10.40
C GLY A 170 -3.25 -12.43 11.28
N GLN A 171 -2.52 -13.55 11.17
CA GLN A 171 -1.30 -13.80 11.94
C GLN A 171 0.01 -13.65 11.13
N ASP A 172 -0.12 -13.38 9.83
CA ASP A 172 0.97 -13.17 8.89
C ASP A 172 0.69 -11.97 7.99
N MET A 173 1.72 -11.51 7.28
CA MET A 173 1.66 -10.29 6.49
C MET A 173 0.67 -10.41 5.34
N GLU A 174 0.70 -11.53 4.65
CA GLU A 174 -0.10 -11.81 3.46
C GLU A 174 -1.60 -11.84 3.80
N THR A 175 -1.98 -12.54 4.86
CA THR A 175 -3.37 -12.57 5.37
C THR A 175 -3.84 -11.18 5.78
N LEU A 176 -3.01 -10.43 6.52
CA LEU A 176 -3.38 -9.09 6.99
C LEU A 176 -3.51 -8.07 5.85
N MET A 177 -2.62 -8.14 4.86
CA MET A 177 -2.69 -7.36 3.63
C MET A 177 -4.00 -7.64 2.87
N GLN A 178 -4.38 -8.92 2.74
CA GLN A 178 -5.63 -9.31 2.06
C GLN A 178 -6.86 -8.82 2.82
N ALA A 179 -6.85 -8.87 4.16
CA ALA A 179 -7.93 -8.37 4.99
C ALA A 179 -8.10 -6.84 4.81
N ALA A 180 -6.99 -6.09 4.87
CA ALA A 180 -6.99 -4.65 4.66
C ALA A 180 -7.42 -4.25 3.24
N ASP A 181 -6.94 -4.93 2.20
CA ASP A 181 -7.38 -4.70 0.82
C ASP A 181 -8.89 -4.94 0.63
N THR A 182 -9.39 -6.04 1.20
CA THR A 182 -10.82 -6.36 1.18
C THR A 182 -11.67 -5.27 1.84
N ALA A 183 -11.22 -4.77 3.00
CA ALA A 183 -11.88 -3.67 3.70
C ALA A 183 -11.83 -2.36 2.88
N MET A 184 -10.71 -2.06 2.24
CA MET A 184 -10.55 -0.89 1.36
C MET A 184 -11.51 -0.98 0.16
N TYR A 185 -11.70 -2.17 -0.39
CA TYR A 185 -12.66 -2.39 -1.46
C TYR A 185 -14.11 -2.14 -0.99
N GLN A 186 -14.44 -2.50 0.25
CA GLN A 186 -15.73 -2.12 0.84
C GLN A 186 -15.87 -0.60 1.02
N ALA A 187 -14.80 0.10 1.42
CA ALA A 187 -14.79 1.55 1.49
C ALA A 187 -15.14 2.19 0.14
N LYS A 188 -14.56 1.64 -0.95
CA LYS A 188 -14.86 2.05 -2.33
C LYS A 188 -16.33 1.82 -2.71
N LYS A 189 -16.91 0.68 -2.29
CA LYS A 189 -18.32 0.34 -2.53
C LYS A 189 -19.29 1.23 -1.75
N GLN A 190 -18.92 1.65 -0.54
CA GLN A 190 -19.72 2.52 0.31
C GLN A 190 -19.62 4.02 -0.05
N GLY A 191 -19.14 4.34 -1.26
CA GLY A 191 -19.11 5.71 -1.77
C GLY A 191 -17.73 6.39 -1.74
N ARG A 192 -16.66 5.64 -1.42
CA ARG A 192 -15.27 6.15 -1.35
C ARG A 192 -15.06 7.22 -0.27
N GLY A 193 -13.84 7.74 -0.15
CA GLY A 193 -13.53 8.84 0.78
C GLY A 193 -13.77 8.51 2.25
N ASN A 194 -13.69 7.23 2.62
CA ASN A 194 -13.93 6.70 3.96
C ASN A 194 -12.93 5.59 4.29
N CYS A 195 -12.98 5.10 5.54
CA CYS A 195 -12.20 3.95 6.00
C CYS A 195 -13.11 2.82 6.49
N GLN A 196 -12.68 1.57 6.31
CA GLN A 196 -13.37 0.39 6.84
C GLN A 196 -12.38 -0.51 7.59
N LEU A 197 -12.83 -1.08 8.70
CA LEU A 197 -12.13 -2.19 9.33
C LEU A 197 -12.42 -3.48 8.56
N ALA A 198 -11.45 -4.38 8.52
CA ALA A 198 -11.68 -5.76 8.13
C ALA A 198 -12.70 -6.33 9.11
N SER A 199 -13.85 -6.74 8.58
CA SER A 199 -14.75 -7.58 9.34
C SER A 199 -14.05 -8.92 9.47
N ALA A 200 -13.73 -9.33 10.71
CA ALA A 200 -13.24 -10.67 10.98
C ALA A 200 -14.07 -11.68 10.16
N LEU A 201 -13.41 -12.43 9.28
CA LEU A 201 -13.98 -13.61 8.64
C LEU A 201 -14.35 -14.60 9.77
N GLY A 202 -15.50 -14.42 10.42
CA GLY A 202 -15.89 -15.23 11.57
C GLY A 202 -16.75 -14.56 12.66
N ALA A 203 -17.18 -13.31 12.54
CA ALA A 203 -18.26 -12.81 13.40
C ALA A 203 -19.62 -13.09 12.74
N MET A 204 -20.10 -14.33 12.84
CA MET A 204 -21.53 -14.59 12.76
C MET A 204 -22.21 -13.80 13.88
N THR A 205 -22.66 -12.59 13.57
CA THR A 205 -23.71 -11.94 14.34
C THR A 205 -24.92 -12.86 14.24
N PRO A 206 -25.50 -13.37 15.35
CA PRO A 206 -26.84 -13.91 15.27
C PRO A 206 -27.73 -12.72 14.90
N SER A 207 -28.30 -12.74 13.70
CA SER A 207 -29.40 -11.86 13.34
C SER A 207 -30.58 -12.20 14.24
N SER A 208 -30.61 -11.61 15.43
CA SER A 208 -31.80 -11.48 16.25
C SER A 208 -32.63 -10.35 15.67
N GLU A 209 -33.46 -10.69 14.70
CA GLU A 209 -34.67 -9.94 14.37
C GLU A 209 -35.66 -10.92 13.71
N SER A 210 -36.19 -11.81 14.56
CA SER A 210 -37.48 -12.44 14.30
C SER A 210 -38.54 -11.34 14.43
N SER A 211 -38.91 -10.71 13.32
CA SER A 211 -40.16 -9.96 13.22
C SER A 211 -41.31 -10.90 13.61
N PRO A 212 -42.17 -10.54 14.58
CA PRO A 212 -43.39 -11.30 14.81
C PRO A 212 -44.32 -11.11 13.61
N CYS A 213 -44.84 -12.22 13.09
CA CYS A 213 -45.91 -12.20 12.11
C CYS A 213 -47.12 -11.45 12.68
N HIS A 214 -47.46 -10.32 12.05
CA HIS A 214 -48.71 -9.61 12.26
C HIS A 214 -49.85 -10.36 11.57
N ASP A 215 -50.20 -11.55 12.05
CA ASP A 215 -51.56 -12.11 11.96
C ASP A 215 -51.64 -13.47 12.67
N CYS A 216 -52.00 -13.46 13.95
CA CYS A 216 -52.51 -14.66 14.60
C CYS A 216 -53.49 -14.29 15.72
N GLN A 217 -54.63 -13.73 15.32
CA GLN A 217 -55.84 -13.77 16.13
C GLN A 217 -57.00 -14.24 15.24
N SER A 218 -57.27 -15.55 15.26
CA SER A 218 -58.61 -16.11 15.45
C SER A 218 -58.71 -17.54 14.88
N ARG A 219 -59.33 -18.43 15.69
CA ARG A 219 -59.79 -19.81 15.38
C ARG A 219 -58.63 -20.83 15.36
N GLY A 220 -58.58 -21.85 16.23
CA GLY A 220 -59.65 -22.73 16.67
C GLY A 220 -59.77 -23.93 15.71
N GLY A 221 -59.19 -25.08 16.08
CA GLY A 221 -59.40 -26.37 15.39
C GLY A 221 -58.20 -26.87 14.59
N GLY A 222 -57.72 -28.07 14.93
CA GLY A 222 -56.54 -28.67 14.31
C GLY A 222 -56.76 -29.28 12.93
N LYS A 223 -55.65 -29.52 12.23
CA LYS A 223 -55.35 -30.68 11.38
C LYS A 223 -53.93 -30.58 10.83
N ALA A 224 -53.29 -31.74 10.71
CA ALA A 224 -51.97 -31.97 10.14
C ALA A 224 -51.97 -31.87 8.60
N CYS A 225 -50.79 -31.61 8.02
CA CYS A 225 -50.28 -32.03 6.69
C CYS A 225 -48.75 -31.82 6.74
N GLU A 226 -47.88 -32.83 6.83
CA GLU A 226 -47.42 -33.81 5.82
C GLU A 226 -46.67 -33.21 4.60
N ASP A 227 -45.37 -33.53 4.58
CA ASP A 227 -44.43 -33.82 3.49
C ASP A 227 -44.52 -33.12 2.12
N PHE A 228 -43.39 -32.57 1.68
CA PHE A 228 -42.90 -32.73 0.30
C PHE A 228 -41.37 -32.62 0.22
N HIS A 229 -40.72 -33.74 -0.13
CA HIS A 229 -39.38 -33.79 -0.74
C HIS A 229 -39.44 -33.19 -2.16
N VAL A 230 -38.33 -32.64 -2.67
CA VAL A 230 -37.63 -33.09 -3.91
C VAL A 230 -36.47 -32.13 -4.27
N ALA A 231 -35.27 -32.72 -4.27
CA ALA A 231 -34.09 -32.61 -5.13
C ALA A 231 -33.68 -31.32 -5.88
N ALA A 232 -32.36 -31.08 -5.81
CA ALA A 232 -31.54 -30.29 -6.73
C ALA A 232 -31.49 -30.88 -8.16
N PRO A 233 -30.93 -30.11 -9.13
CA PRO A 233 -29.76 -30.63 -9.81
C PRO A 233 -28.62 -29.62 -10.03
N LEU A 234 -27.41 -30.19 -10.08
CA LEU A 234 -26.16 -29.61 -10.58
C LEU A 234 -26.21 -29.41 -12.11
N SER A 235 -25.61 -28.32 -12.61
CA SER A 235 -25.07 -28.28 -13.97
C SER A 235 -23.77 -27.46 -14.04
N ARG A 236 -22.79 -28.06 -14.73
CA ARG A 236 -21.37 -27.71 -14.87
C ARG A 236 -21.11 -26.54 -15.83
N MET A 237 -19.96 -25.90 -15.59
CA MET A 237 -18.96 -25.27 -16.48
C MET A 237 -19.27 -25.05 -17.97
N ASP A 238 -18.90 -23.87 -18.48
CA ASP A 238 -17.88 -23.76 -19.54
C ASP A 238 -17.16 -22.38 -19.52
N PRO A 239 -15.83 -22.33 -19.73
CA PRO A 239 -15.03 -21.12 -19.94
C PRO A 239 -14.84 -20.80 -21.45
N ASP A 240 -14.24 -19.63 -21.72
CA ASP A 240 -13.72 -19.15 -23.01
C ASP A 240 -14.69 -18.60 -24.08
N ARG A 241 -14.55 -17.28 -24.33
CA ARG A 241 -14.70 -16.65 -25.64
C ARG A 241 -13.73 -15.48 -25.81
N ASP A 242 -12.62 -15.81 -26.45
CA ASP A 242 -12.06 -15.20 -27.67
C ASP A 242 -12.05 -13.68 -27.89
N SER A 243 -10.82 -13.16 -27.97
CA SER A 243 -10.15 -12.75 -29.21
C SER A 243 -10.84 -11.72 -30.12
N PHE A 244 -10.32 -10.48 -30.14
CA PHE A 244 -10.26 -9.69 -31.37
C PHE A 244 -8.94 -8.93 -31.50
N ALA A 245 -8.39 -9.04 -32.72
CA ALA A 245 -7.08 -8.67 -33.23
C ALA A 245 -6.75 -7.17 -33.25
N GLY A 246 -5.45 -6.87 -33.33
CA GLY A 246 -4.94 -5.55 -33.68
C GLY A 246 -3.41 -5.42 -33.69
N GLU A 247 -2.68 -6.36 -34.29
CA GLU A 247 -1.25 -6.19 -34.58
C GLU A 247 -1.04 -5.13 -35.68
N ARG A 248 -0.24 -4.11 -35.40
CA ARG A 248 0.39 -3.25 -36.41
C ARG A 248 1.89 -3.17 -36.13
N GLU A 249 2.63 -3.83 -37.01
CA GLU A 249 3.88 -3.41 -37.66
C GLU A 249 4.83 -2.51 -36.86
N PHE A 250 5.89 -3.15 -36.35
CA PHE A 250 7.18 -2.53 -36.07
C PHE A 250 7.85 -2.15 -37.40
N ASN A 251 8.18 -0.86 -37.56
CA ASN A 251 9.07 -0.38 -38.61
C ASN A 251 10.40 0.04 -37.99
N ASP A 252 11.47 -0.64 -38.40
CA ASP A 252 12.87 -0.32 -38.10
C ASP A 252 13.25 1.00 -38.76
N GLY A 253 13.72 1.96 -37.96
CA GLY A 253 14.12 3.28 -38.42
C GLY A 253 15.34 3.79 -37.66
N ASN A 254 16.48 3.12 -37.86
CA ASN A 254 17.80 3.53 -37.40
C ASN A 254 18.34 4.66 -38.32
N GLN A 255 18.46 5.90 -37.83
CA GLN A 255 19.38 6.89 -38.40
C GLN A 255 20.01 7.81 -37.31
N PRO A 256 21.30 8.17 -37.45
CA PRO A 256 22.05 8.91 -36.44
C PRO A 256 21.95 10.43 -36.62
N ILE A 257 22.12 11.15 -35.50
CA ILE A 257 22.15 12.61 -35.41
C ILE A 257 23.60 13.09 -35.65
N PRO A 258 23.89 14.04 -36.56
CA PRO A 258 25.23 14.60 -36.71
C PRO A 258 25.47 15.71 -35.67
N GLY A 259 26.72 15.77 -35.19
CA GLY A 259 27.17 16.71 -34.17
C GLY A 259 27.27 18.15 -34.66
N ASN A 260 27.20 19.07 -33.70
CA ASN A 260 27.57 20.46 -33.87
C ASN A 260 28.49 20.86 -32.71
N MET A 261 29.73 21.22 -33.05
CA MET A 261 30.54 22.18 -32.31
C MET A 261 30.96 23.28 -33.30
N PRO A 262 31.02 24.55 -32.88
CA PRO A 262 31.97 25.49 -33.45
C PRO A 262 33.39 25.25 -32.93
#